data_AF-G1WB98-F1
#
_entry.id   AF-G1WB98-F1
#
_cell.length_a   1.000
_cell.length_b   1.000
_cell.length_c   1.000
_cell.angle_alpha   90.00
_cell.angle_beta   90.00
_cell.angle_gamma   90.00
#
_symmetry.space_group_name_H-M   'P 1'
#
loop_
_entity.id
_entity.type
_entity.pdbx_description
1 polymer ?
#
loop_
_entity_poly.entity_id
_entity_poly.type
_entity_poly.pdbx_seq_one_letter_code
_entity_poly.pdbx_strand_id
1 'polypeptide(L)'
;MNINQVSPQSIASAYCFFHQKWQVYAFSHSERQRDDIEYAISGYVNEMDPQLYEALARGREGFLLTHASFAADMQEAIATLDTHLQP
;
A
#
# COMPACT_ATOMS: atom_id res chain seq x y z
N MET A 1 -14.38 -7.04 2.27
CA MET A 1 -14.74 -6.22 3.45
C MET A 1 -14.84 -4.74 3.09
N ASN A 2 -15.51 -3.91 3.91
CA ASN A 2 -15.60 -2.45 3.68
C ASN A 2 -14.54 -1.72 4.53
N ILE A 3 -13.70 -0.91 3.89
CA ILE A 3 -12.63 -0.12 4.52
C ILE A 3 -13.16 0.83 5.63
N ASN A 4 -14.44 1.19 5.60
CA ASN A 4 -15.08 2.00 6.64
C ASN A 4 -15.15 1.32 8.02
N GLN A 5 -14.85 0.01 8.10
CA GLN A 5 -14.76 -0.72 9.38
C GLN A 5 -13.34 -0.74 9.96
N VAL A 6 -12.34 -0.24 9.21
CA VAL A 6 -10.95 -0.12 9.65
C VAL A 6 -10.80 1.16 10.46
N SER A 7 -9.94 1.15 11.49
CA SER A 7 -9.69 2.34 12.30
C SER A 7 -9.11 3.49 11.45
N PRO A 8 -9.53 4.75 11.65
CA PRO A 8 -8.97 5.90 10.94
C PRO A 8 -7.45 6.02 11.13
N GLN A 9 -6.93 5.62 12.29
CA GLN A 9 -5.50 5.60 12.57
C GLN A 9 -4.77 4.60 11.68
N SER A 10 -5.31 3.38 11.50
CA SER A 10 -4.73 2.38 10.60
C SER A 10 -4.70 2.88 9.15
N ILE A 11 -5.79 3.52 8.69
CA ILE A 11 -5.87 4.11 7.34
C ILE A 11 -4.81 5.21 7.18
N ALA A 12 -4.72 6.14 8.13
CA ALA A 12 -3.75 7.23 8.08
C ALA A 12 -2.30 6.74 8.13
N SER A 13 -1.99 5.76 8.99
CA SER A 13 -0.66 5.17 9.09
C SER A 13 -0.25 4.45 7.81
N ALA A 14 -1.16 3.65 7.21
CA ALA A 14 -0.91 3.00 5.94
C ALA A 14 -0.69 4.01 4.81
N TYR A 15 -1.53 5.06 4.75
CA TYR A 15 -1.41 6.11 3.75
C TYR A 15 -0.05 6.82 3.83
N CYS A 16 0.33 7.28 5.02
CA CYS A 16 1.60 7.96 5.23
C CYS A 16 2.79 7.09 4.82
N PHE A 17 2.79 5.81 5.23
CA PHE A 17 3.86 4.88 4.90
C PHE A 17 3.93 4.60 3.39
N PHE A 18 2.78 4.32 2.77
CA PHE A 18 2.69 4.05 1.35
C PHE A 18 3.09 5.25 0.51
N HIS A 19 2.55 6.42 0.82
CA HIS A 19 2.88 7.65 0.12
C HIS A 19 4.37 7.98 0.24
N GLN A 20 4.98 7.86 1.43
CA GLN A 20 6.42 8.07 1.61
C GLN A 20 7.25 7.13 0.74
N LYS A 21 6.94 5.83 0.74
CA LYS A 21 7.68 4.82 -0.03
C LYS A 21 7.49 4.99 -1.53
N TRP A 22 6.28 5.30 -1.98
CA TRP A 22 5.97 5.54 -3.38
C TRP A 22 6.74 6.74 -3.94
N GLN A 23 6.84 7.84 -3.20
CA GLN A 23 7.63 9.00 -3.63
C GLN A 23 9.09 8.61 -3.89
N VAL A 24 9.71 7.82 -3.01
CA VAL A 24 11.09 7.35 -3.26
C VAL A 24 11.15 6.39 -4.45
N TYR A 25 10.22 5.43 -4.53
CA TYR A 25 10.18 4.43 -5.61
C TYR A 25 10.03 5.09 -7.00
N ALA A 26 9.06 6.00 -7.14
CA ALA A 26 8.70 6.65 -8.41
C ALA A 26 9.83 7.52 -8.99
N PHE A 27 10.66 8.12 -8.13
CA PHE A 27 11.78 8.98 -8.54
C PHE A 27 13.15 8.31 -8.41
N SER A 28 13.22 7.05 -7.96
CA SER A 28 14.48 6.31 -7.88
C SER A 28 14.97 5.90 -9.26
N HIS A 29 16.29 5.97 -9.47
CA HIS A 29 16.99 5.45 -10.64
C HIS A 29 17.78 4.16 -10.31
N SER A 30 17.65 3.64 -9.08
CA SER A 30 18.35 2.46 -8.60
C SER A 30 17.38 1.29 -8.48
N GLU A 31 17.56 0.25 -9.30
CA GLU A 31 16.75 -0.97 -9.25
C GLU A 31 16.78 -1.60 -7.85
N ARG A 32 17.98 -1.70 -7.25
CA ARG A 32 18.13 -2.20 -5.88
C ARG A 32 17.30 -1.42 -4.86
N GLN A 33 17.25 -0.08 -4.98
CA GLN A 33 16.46 0.72 -4.05
C GLN A 33 14.95 0.49 -4.25
N ARG A 34 14.52 0.26 -5.49
CA ARG A 34 13.13 -0.10 -5.79
C ARG A 34 12.79 -1.46 -5.19
N ASP A 35 13.65 -2.47 -5.37
CA ASP A 35 13.48 -3.79 -4.76
C ASP A 35 13.42 -3.72 -3.22
N ASP A 36 14.30 -2.93 -2.60
CA ASP A 36 14.30 -2.71 -1.15
C ASP A 36 12.98 -2.06 -0.66
N ILE A 37 12.38 -1.19 -1.47
CA ILE A 37 11.08 -0.58 -1.18
C ILE A 37 9.95 -1.59 -1.34
N GLU A 38 9.95 -2.39 -2.42
CA GLU A 38 8.96 -3.45 -2.62
C GLU A 38 8.98 -4.46 -1.48
N TYR A 39 10.18 -4.85 -1.03
CA TYR A 39 10.35 -5.72 0.13
C TYR A 39 9.79 -5.09 1.41
N ALA A 40 10.04 -3.79 1.63
CA ALA A 40 9.51 -3.08 2.80
C ALA A 40 7.97 -2.97 2.78
N ILE A 41 7.37 -2.72 1.61
CA ILE A 41 5.91 -2.72 1.45
C ILE A 41 5.34 -4.12 1.66
N SER A 42 5.96 -5.14 1.09
CA SER A 42 5.55 -6.54 1.26
C SER A 42 5.59 -6.94 2.74
N GLY A 43 6.65 -6.57 3.46
CA GLY A 43 6.76 -6.79 4.91
C GLY A 43 5.62 -6.13 5.70
N TYR A 44 5.33 -4.85 5.41
CA TYR A 44 4.23 -4.15 6.05
C TYR A 44 2.86 -4.78 5.73
N VAL A 45 2.64 -5.19 4.48
CA VAL A 45 1.40 -5.85 4.04
C VAL A 45 1.18 -7.19 4.74
N ASN A 46 2.25 -7.94 5.02
CA ASN A 46 2.15 -9.21 5.76
C ASN A 46 1.82 -9.02 7.25
N GLU A 47 2.11 -7.84 7.82
CA GLU A 47 1.91 -7.55 9.25
C GLU A 47 0.74 -6.60 9.53
N MET A 48 0.16 -5.96 8.51
CA MET A 48 -0.93 -5.01 8.69
C MET A 48 -2.24 -5.68 9.13
N ASP A 49 -3.20 -4.85 9.54
CA ASP A 49 -4.56 -5.29 9.81
C ASP A 49 -5.14 -6.07 8.61
N PRO A 50 -5.52 -7.36 8.79
CA PRO A 50 -6.06 -8.17 7.70
C PRO A 50 -7.31 -7.57 7.05
N GLN A 51 -8.14 -6.84 7.80
CA GLN A 51 -9.33 -6.17 7.26
C GLN A 51 -8.94 -5.02 6.33
N LEU A 52 -7.87 -4.30 6.67
CA LEU A 52 -7.31 -3.26 5.81
C LEU A 52 -6.74 -3.88 4.53
N TYR A 53 -5.97 -4.96 4.65
CA TYR A 53 -5.44 -5.66 3.49
C TYR A 53 -6.56 -6.14 2.56
N GLU A 54 -7.57 -6.84 3.09
CA GLU A 54 -8.70 -7.31 2.29
C GLU A 54 -9.44 -6.16 1.60
N ALA A 55 -9.61 -5.03 2.28
CA ALA A 55 -10.30 -3.87 1.74
C ALA A 55 -9.52 -3.22 0.58
N LEU A 56 -8.18 -3.20 0.65
CA LEU A 56 -7.31 -2.70 -0.42
C LEU A 56 -7.18 -3.70 -1.58
N ALA A 57 -6.95 -4.98 -1.25
CA ALA A 57 -6.73 -6.04 -2.24
C ALA A 57 -8.01 -6.36 -3.03
N ARG A 58 -9.19 -6.19 -2.44
CA ARG A 58 -10.50 -6.50 -3.04
C ARG A 58 -10.58 -7.93 -3.58
N GLY A 59 -9.93 -8.86 -2.90
CA GLY A 59 -9.85 -10.28 -3.28
C GLY A 59 -8.81 -10.61 -4.36
N ARG A 60 -7.98 -9.65 -4.81
CA ARG A 60 -6.85 -9.93 -5.70
C ARG A 60 -5.72 -10.61 -4.92
N GLU A 61 -5.32 -11.78 -5.38
CA GLU A 61 -4.15 -12.48 -4.88
C GLU A 61 -2.88 -11.71 -5.24
N GLY A 62 -1.94 -11.62 -4.29
CA GLY A 62 -0.64 -10.99 -4.51
C GLY A 62 -0.65 -9.46 -4.66
N PHE A 63 -1.74 -8.78 -4.27
CA PHE A 63 -1.83 -7.32 -4.26
C PHE A 63 -0.70 -6.71 -3.40
N LEU A 64 0.11 -5.82 -3.99
CA LEU A 64 1.34 -5.25 -3.38
C LEU A 64 2.46 -6.26 -3.07
N LEU A 65 2.31 -7.53 -3.45
CA LEU A 65 3.29 -8.61 -3.23
C LEU A 65 3.92 -9.11 -4.53
N THR A 66 3.48 -8.58 -5.67
CA THR A 66 3.89 -9.01 -7.01
C THR A 66 4.67 -7.89 -7.71
N HIS A 67 5.95 -8.12 -7.99
CA HIS A 67 6.83 -7.13 -8.64
C HIS A 67 6.23 -6.53 -9.91
N ALA A 68 5.64 -7.36 -10.78
CA ALA A 68 5.09 -6.92 -12.05
C ALA A 68 3.87 -5.97 -11.93
N SER A 69 3.07 -6.08 -10.86
CA SER A 69 1.90 -5.22 -10.62
C SER A 69 2.16 -4.15 -9.55
N PHE A 70 3.30 -4.20 -8.87
CA PHE A 70 3.58 -3.39 -7.67
C PHE A 70 3.27 -1.91 -7.86
N ALA A 71 3.76 -1.30 -8.94
CA ALA A 71 3.56 0.13 -9.17
C ALA A 71 2.08 0.50 -9.34
N ALA A 72 1.30 -0.31 -10.05
CA ALA A 72 -0.12 -0.09 -10.24
C ALA A 72 -0.89 -0.30 -8.94
N ASP A 73 -0.58 -1.37 -8.21
CA ASP A 73 -1.18 -1.69 -6.91
C ASP A 73 -0.90 -0.57 -5.88
N MET A 74 0.31 -0.03 -5.88
CA MET A 74 0.74 1.05 -4.98
C MET A 74 -0.04 2.34 -5.20
N GLN A 75 -0.19 2.75 -6.47
CA GLN A 75 -0.98 3.92 -6.82
C GLN A 75 -2.46 3.73 -6.45
N GLU A 76 -3.03 2.55 -6.71
CA GLU A 76 -4.41 2.25 -6.35
C GLU A 76 -4.63 2.23 -4.83
N ALA A 77 -3.70 1.65 -4.07
CA ALA A 77 -3.75 1.63 -2.62
C ALA A 77 -3.72 3.06 -2.04
N ILE A 78 -2.81 3.91 -2.53
CA ILE A 78 -2.69 5.30 -2.10
C ILE A 78 -3.97 6.08 -2.42
N ALA A 79 -4.50 5.97 -3.64
CA ALA A 79 -5.73 6.66 -4.04
C ALA A 79 -6.95 6.21 -3.22
N THR A 80 -7.03 4.90 -2.93
CA THR A 80 -8.09 4.35 -2.07
C THR A 80 -7.97 4.94 -0.67
N LEU A 81 -6.80 4.87 -0.04
CA LEU A 81 -6.58 5.40 1.30
C LEU A 81 -6.85 6.91 1.39
N ASP A 82 -6.40 7.70 0.40
CA ASP A 82 -6.61 9.15 0.35
C ASP A 82 -8.11 9.50 0.32
N THR A 83 -8.90 8.79 -0.48
CA THR A 83 -10.36 8.98 -0.55
C THR A 83 -11.05 8.78 0.81
N HIS A 84 -10.49 7.92 1.68
CA HIS A 84 -11.01 7.64 3.01
C HIS A 84 -10.40 8.50 4.12
N LEU A 85 -9.49 9.42 3.78
CA LEU A 85 -8.92 10.42 4.69
C LEU A 85 -9.49 11.82 4.46
N GLN A 86 -10.19 12.04 3.35
CA GLN A 86 -10.87 13.32 3.10
C GLN A 86 -12.10 13.47 4.01
N PRO A 87 -12.37 14.70 4.51
CA PRO A 87 -13.49 14.99 5.42
C PRO A 87 -14.88 14.84 4.77
#